data_AF-A0A5M9P492-F1
#
_entry.id   AF-A0A5M9P492-F1
#
_cell.length_a   1.000
_cell.length_b   1.000
_cell.length_c   1.000
_cell.angle_alpha   90.00
_cell.angle_beta   90.00
_cell.angle_gamma   90.00
#
_symmetry.space_group_name_H-M   'P 1'
#
loop_
_entity.id
_entity.type
_entity.pdbx_description
1 polymer ?
#
loop_
_entity_poly.entity_id
_entity_poly.type
_entity_poly.pdbx_seq_one_letter_code
_entity_poly.pdbx_strand_id
1 'polypeptide(L)'
;MNIEELVVKAKNRDENAFCELIKMNKETLYKTAYFYTKNKHDSLEILDDTVYKAYISIKKLKQGKYFNTWIMRILINSAINYINKRKRFIFFDKNIDGTKKHESFNNREEILDLYNAIDTLEGIW
;
A
#
# COMPACT_ATOMS: atom_id res chain seq x y z
N MET A 1 25.95 -8.84 9.86
CA MET A 1 25.44 -7.82 10.79
C MET A 1 24.22 -8.39 11.49
N ASN A 2 24.14 -8.31 12.82
CA ASN A 2 22.99 -8.83 13.57
C ASN A 2 21.86 -7.77 13.57
N ILE A 3 20.66 -8.15 13.10
CA ILE A 3 19.49 -7.25 13.08
C ILE A 3 19.19 -6.72 14.48
N GLU A 4 19.39 -7.54 15.52
CA GLU A 4 19.10 -7.14 16.89
C GLU A 4 20.02 -6.02 17.37
N GLU A 5 21.31 -6.09 17.05
CA GLU A 5 22.29 -5.04 17.39
C GLU A 5 21.96 -3.73 16.67
N LEU A 6 21.62 -3.80 15.38
CA LEU A 6 21.20 -2.63 14.63
C LEU A 6 19.95 -1.99 15.22
N VAL A 7 18.98 -2.79 15.67
CA VAL A 7 17.77 -2.29 16.34
C VAL A 7 18.12 -1.58 17.65
N VAL A 8 19.04 -2.13 18.45
CA VAL A 8 19.48 -1.49 19.70
C VAL A 8 20.13 -0.14 19.41
N LYS A 9 21.04 -0.08 18.43
CA LYS A 9 21.69 1.18 18.01
C LYS A 9 20.66 2.19 17.49
N ALA A 10 19.77 1.76 16.60
CA ALA A 10 18.74 2.62 16.01
C ALA A 10 17.78 3.20 17.08
N LYS A 11 17.42 2.42 18.10
CA LYS A 11 16.65 2.93 19.25
C LYS A 11 17.39 4.02 20.04
N ASN A 12 18.71 3.96 20.06
CA ASN A 12 19.60 4.95 20.68
C ASN A 12 19.91 6.15 19.76
N ARG A 13 19.09 6.39 18.72
CA ARG A 13 19.22 7.48 17.74
C ARG A 13 20.44 7.36 16.82
N ASP A 14 20.97 6.17 16.63
CA ASP A 14 21.92 5.91 15.55
C ASP A 14 21.18 5.85 14.21
N GLU A 15 21.24 6.95 13.45
CA GLU A 15 20.59 7.09 12.15
C GLU A 15 21.18 6.15 11.10
N ASN A 16 22.47 5.85 11.18
CA ASN A 16 23.14 4.94 10.26
C ASN A 16 22.62 3.50 10.46
N ALA A 17 22.49 3.08 11.72
CA ALA A 17 21.92 1.78 12.05
C ALA A 17 20.47 1.65 11.57
N PHE A 18 19.66 2.71 11.69
CA PHE A 18 18.31 2.72 11.14
C PHE A 18 18.31 2.63 9.61
N CYS A 19 19.13 3.43 8.94
CA CYS A 19 19.26 3.40 7.48
C CYS A 19 19.66 2.01 6.97
N GLU A 20 20.54 1.32 7.68
CA GLU A 20 20.96 -0.04 7.33
C GLU A 20 19.81 -1.05 7.45
N LEU A 21 19.03 -0.99 8.54
CA LEU A 21 17.83 -1.81 8.71
C LEU A 21 16.82 -1.60 7.57
N ILE A 22 16.61 -0.35 7.16
CA ILE A 22 15.72 -0.02 6.04
C ILE A 22 16.30 -0.53 4.72
N LYS A 23 17.59 -0.33 4.45
CA LYS A 23 18.25 -0.83 3.23
C LYS A 23 18.09 -2.33 3.07
N MET A 24 18.25 -3.10 4.16
CA MET A 24 18.06 -4.56 4.17
C MET A 24 16.63 -4.99 3.81
N ASN A 25 15.62 -4.17 4.13
CA ASN A 25 14.21 -4.50 3.92
C ASN A 25 13.59 -3.79 2.69
N LYS A 26 14.30 -2.84 2.08
CA LYS A 26 13.77 -1.93 1.07
C LYS A 26 13.10 -2.65 -0.10
N GLU A 27 13.75 -3.67 -0.64
CA GLU A 27 13.24 -4.40 -1.81
C GLU A 27 11.94 -5.13 -1.48
N THR A 28 11.89 -5.84 -0.35
CA THR A 28 10.69 -6.56 0.10
C THR A 28 9.55 -5.59 0.37
N LEU A 29 9.81 -4.50 1.08
CA LEU A 29 8.79 -3.49 1.38
C LEU A 29 8.24 -2.84 0.10
N TYR A 30 9.12 -2.49 -0.84
CA TYR A 30 8.71 -1.93 -2.13
C TYR A 30 7.85 -2.91 -2.94
N LYS A 31 8.29 -4.18 -3.08
CA LYS A 31 7.53 -5.21 -3.81
C LYS A 31 6.15 -5.43 -3.18
N THR A 32 6.06 -5.45 -1.86
CA THR A 32 4.77 -5.57 -1.17
C THR A 32 3.90 -4.34 -1.41
N ALA A 33 4.41 -3.12 -1.25
CA ALA A 33 3.65 -1.89 -1.55
C ALA A 33 3.13 -1.88 -3.00
N TYR A 34 3.97 -2.31 -3.95
CA TYR A 34 3.59 -2.43 -5.35
C TYR A 34 2.53 -3.49 -5.60
N PHE A 35 2.54 -4.59 -4.85
CA PHE A 35 1.48 -5.58 -4.94
C PHE A 35 0.11 -4.99 -4.56
N TYR A 36 0.05 -4.11 -3.56
CA TYR A 36 -1.17 -3.44 -3.11
C TYR A 36 -1.65 -2.34 -4.06
N THR A 37 -0.76 -1.59 -4.70
CA THR A 37 -1.12 -0.40 -5.49
C THR A 37 -1.11 -0.61 -7.00
N LYS A 38 -0.26 -1.53 -7.49
CA LYS A 38 0.08 -1.70 -8.92
C LYS A 38 0.57 -0.42 -9.59
N ASN A 39 1.07 0.54 -8.81
CA ASN A 39 1.55 1.82 -9.30
C ASN A 39 2.87 2.19 -8.60
N LYS A 40 3.87 2.56 -9.39
CA LYS A 40 5.21 2.88 -8.89
C LYS A 40 5.22 4.07 -7.92
N HIS A 41 4.53 5.17 -8.27
CA HIS A 41 4.52 6.39 -7.47
C HIS A 41 3.87 6.14 -6.11
N ASP A 42 2.70 5.52 -6.11
CA ASP A 42 1.94 5.18 -4.91
C ASP A 42 2.71 4.24 -3.98
N SER A 43 3.45 3.30 -4.57
CA SER A 43 4.30 2.38 -3.83
C SER A 43 5.42 3.11 -3.09
N LEU A 44 6.02 4.12 -3.72
CA LEU A 44 7.06 4.95 -3.10
C LEU A 44 6.47 5.80 -1.99
N GLU A 45 5.29 6.38 -2.19
CA GLU A 45 4.61 7.18 -1.15
C GLU A 45 4.28 6.34 0.10
N ILE A 46 3.78 5.12 -0.09
CA ILE A 46 3.53 4.16 1.01
C ILE A 46 4.85 3.77 1.69
N LEU A 47 5.91 3.54 0.92
CA LEU A 47 7.22 3.18 1.47
C LEU A 47 7.78 4.31 2.34
N ASP A 48 7.73 5.55 1.88
CA ASP A 48 8.23 6.71 2.61
C ASP A 48 7.45 6.94 3.92
N ASP A 49 6.11 6.88 3.87
CA ASP A 49 5.26 6.95 5.07
C ASP A 49 5.58 5.80 6.05
N THR A 50 5.88 4.61 5.54
CA THR A 50 6.28 3.46 6.35
C THR A 50 7.63 3.68 7.03
N VAL A 51 8.63 4.17 6.31
CA VAL A 51 9.96 4.48 6.85
C VAL A 51 9.85 5.56 7.92
N TYR A 52 9.08 6.63 7.67
CA TYR A 52 8.82 7.68 8.63
C TYR A 52 8.16 7.16 9.91
N LYS A 53 7.07 6.39 9.77
CA LYS A 53 6.37 5.77 10.91
C LYS A 53 7.27 4.81 11.68
N ALA A 54 8.08 4.01 10.97
CA ALA A 54 9.04 3.13 11.60
C ALA A 54 10.09 3.92 12.41
N TYR A 55 10.64 5.00 11.84
CA TYR A 55 11.63 5.84 12.51
C TYR A 55 11.10 6.42 13.84
N ILE A 56 9.90 7.02 13.84
CA ILE A 56 9.33 7.63 15.05
C ILE A 56 8.87 6.59 16.09
N SER A 57 8.64 5.33 15.68
CA SER A 57 8.07 4.30 16.54
C SER A 57 9.03 3.17 16.90
N ILE A 58 10.27 3.18 16.42
CA ILE A 58 11.25 2.10 16.64
C ILE A 58 11.53 1.82 18.12
N LYS A 59 11.43 2.85 18.99
CA LYS A 59 11.55 2.69 20.45
C LYS A 59 10.47 1.77 21.05
N LYS A 60 9.32 1.62 20.39
CA LYS A 60 8.20 0.77 20.83
C LYS A 60 8.39 -0.71 20.46
N LEU A 61 9.33 -1.04 19.56
CA LEU A 61 9.63 -2.43 19.22
C LEU A 61 10.23 -3.15 20.43
N LYS A 62 9.58 -4.19 20.95
CA LYS A 62 10.05 -4.85 22.19
C LYS A 62 11.31 -5.69 21.96
N GLN A 63 11.30 -6.56 20.96
CA GLN A 63 12.40 -7.50 20.67
C GLN A 63 12.94 -7.26 19.25
N GLY A 64 14.26 -7.15 19.13
CA GLY A 64 14.95 -6.81 17.88
C GLY A 64 14.72 -7.83 16.76
N LYS A 65 14.65 -9.13 17.12
CA LYS A 65 14.40 -10.22 16.16
C LYS A 65 13.10 -10.08 15.34
N TYR A 66 12.12 -9.33 15.83
CA TYR A 66 10.84 -9.13 15.14
C TYR A 66 10.80 -7.87 14.27
N PHE A 67 11.93 -7.21 14.03
CA PHE A 67 11.97 -5.98 13.24
C PHE A 67 11.27 -6.13 11.88
N ASN A 68 11.60 -7.18 11.13
CA ASN A 68 11.06 -7.40 9.78
C ASN A 68 9.52 -7.58 9.80
N THR A 69 9.00 -8.39 10.73
CA THR A 69 7.54 -8.57 10.89
C THR A 69 6.87 -7.26 11.33
N TRP A 70 7.51 -6.53 12.23
CA TRP A 70 6.99 -5.28 12.76
C TRP A 70 6.89 -4.20 11.68
N ILE A 71 7.94 -3.98 10.88
CA ILE A 71 7.94 -2.98 9.80
C ILE A 71 7.00 -3.37 8.66
N MET A 72 6.88 -4.68 8.35
CA MET A 72 5.89 -5.18 7.40
C MET A 72 4.46 -4.85 7.83
N ARG A 73 4.15 -4.95 9.14
CA ARG A 73 2.83 -4.57 9.65
C ARG A 73 2.56 -3.07 9.53
N ILE A 74 3.57 -2.23 9.72
CA ILE A 74 3.46 -0.79 9.48
C ILE A 74 3.14 -0.55 7.99
N LEU A 75 3.88 -1.20 7.08
CA LEU A 75 3.68 -1.08 5.63
C LEU A 75 2.26 -1.44 5.21
N ILE A 76 1.76 -2.59 5.63
CA ILE A 76 0.42 -3.08 5.27
C ILE A 76 -0.65 -2.08 5.74
N ASN A 77 -0.52 -1.58 6.98
CA ASN A 77 -1.45 -0.59 7.51
C ASN A 77 -1.36 0.74 6.74
N SER A 78 -0.17 1.18 6.35
CA SER A 78 0.02 2.36 5.52
C SER A 78 -0.60 2.19 4.13
N ALA A 79 -0.42 1.04 3.50
CA ALA A 79 -1.01 0.73 2.19
C ALA A 79 -2.55 0.73 2.25
N ILE A 80 -3.15 0.06 3.23
CA ILE A 80 -4.61 0.03 3.41
C ILE A 80 -5.15 1.44 3.65
N ASN A 81 -4.51 2.23 4.51
CA ASN A 81 -4.90 3.61 4.77
C ASN A 81 -4.79 4.49 3.52
N TYR A 82 -3.73 4.32 2.74
CA TYR A 82 -3.53 5.04 1.50
C TYR A 82 -4.65 4.75 0.48
N ILE A 83 -4.94 3.48 0.25
CA ILE A 83 -6.00 3.03 -0.66
C ILE A 83 -7.37 3.56 -0.20
N ASN A 84 -7.67 3.48 1.10
CA ASN A 84 -8.94 3.96 1.64
C ASN A 84 -9.09 5.49 1.51
N LYS A 85 -8.02 6.26 1.72
CA LYS A 85 -8.03 7.71 1.51
C LYS A 85 -8.28 8.05 0.04
N ARG A 86 -7.58 7.39 -0.89
CA ARG A 86 -7.77 7.62 -2.32
C ARG A 86 -9.20 7.29 -2.77
N LYS A 87 -9.78 6.18 -2.32
CA LYS A 87 -11.18 5.85 -2.62
C LYS A 87 -12.14 6.95 -2.17
N ARG A 88 -11.91 7.56 -1.01
CA ARG A 88 -12.69 8.70 -0.53
C ARG A 88 -12.49 9.95 -1.39
N PHE A 89 -11.27 10.24 -1.82
CA PHE A 89 -11.00 11.36 -2.74
C PHE A 89 -11.69 11.17 -4.10
N ILE A 90 -11.60 9.98 -4.70
CA ILE A 90 -12.31 9.66 -5.95
C ILE A 90 -13.83 9.78 -5.77
N PHE A 91 -14.36 9.31 -4.64
CA PHE A 91 -15.78 9.48 -4.34
C PHE A 91 -16.15 10.95 -4.19
N PHE A 92 -15.35 11.75 -3.50
CA PHE A 92 -15.62 13.18 -3.31
C PHE A 92 -15.56 13.95 -4.64
N ASP A 93 -14.55 13.70 -5.47
CA ASP A 93 -14.38 14.29 -6.80
C ASP A 93 -15.59 13.99 -7.70
N LYS A 94 -16.04 12.71 -7.70
CA LYS A 94 -17.25 12.28 -8.41
C LYS A 94 -18.55 12.94 -7.93
N ASN A 95 -18.58 13.46 -6.69
CA ASN A 95 -19.75 14.19 -6.17
C ASN A 95 -19.68 15.71 -6.42
N ILE A 96 -18.50 16.25 -6.73
CA ILE A 96 -18.33 17.66 -7.10
C ILE A 96 -18.71 17.87 -8.58
N ASP A 97 -18.37 16.90 -9.44
CA ASP A 97 -18.80 16.89 -10.84
C ASP A 97 -20.25 16.37 -10.96
N GLY A 98 -21.21 17.25 -10.70
CA GLY A 98 -22.66 17.01 -10.81
C GLY A 98 -23.19 16.70 -12.22
N THR A 99 -22.45 16.00 -13.08
CA THR A 99 -22.92 15.60 -14.41
C THR A 99 -22.48 14.18 -14.79
N LYS A 100 -23.50 13.30 -14.87
CA LYS A 100 -23.55 11.95 -15.46
C LYS A 100 -22.78 10.84 -14.73
N LYS A 101 -23.56 10.01 -14.03
CA LYS A 101 -23.22 8.66 -13.60
C LYS A 101 -22.59 7.86 -14.75
N HIS A 102 -21.31 7.52 -14.64
CA HIS A 102 -20.88 6.17 -15.00
C HIS A 102 -20.88 5.36 -13.70
N GLU A 103 -21.88 4.50 -13.54
CA GLU A 103 -21.84 3.45 -12.53
C GLU A 103 -20.65 2.55 -12.87
N SER A 104 -19.67 2.50 -11.97
CA SER A 104 -18.63 1.49 -12.05
C SER A 104 -19.30 0.18 -11.67
N PHE A 105 -19.64 -0.61 -12.68
CA PHE A 105 -20.14 -1.98 -12.54
C PHE A 105 -19.14 -2.78 -11.71
N ASN A 106 -19.46 -2.93 -10.41
CA ASN A 106 -18.69 -3.76 -9.48
C ASN A 106 -19.40 -5.09 -9.22
N ASN A 107 -20.56 -5.32 -9.85
CA ASN A 107 -21.25 -6.60 -9.79
C ASN A 107 -20.81 -7.47 -10.98
N ARG A 108 -20.36 -8.70 -10.71
CA ARG A 108 -20.00 -9.64 -11.79
C ARG A 108 -21.19 -10.03 -12.64
N GLU A 109 -22.41 -9.93 -12.09
CA GLU A 109 -23.66 -10.15 -12.83
C GLU A 109 -23.87 -9.10 -13.92
N GLU A 110 -23.59 -7.83 -13.64
CA GLU A 110 -23.78 -6.75 -14.62
C GLU A 110 -22.77 -6.83 -15.77
N ILE A 111 -21.56 -7.31 -15.49
CA ILE A 111 -20.55 -7.62 -16.52
C ILE A 111 -21.02 -8.80 -17.38
N LEU A 112 -21.61 -9.84 -16.78
CA LEU A 112 -22.11 -11.01 -17.50
C LEU A 112 -23.28 -10.63 -18.43
N ASP A 113 -24.18 -9.75 -17.98
CA ASP A 113 -25.28 -9.24 -18.79
C ASP A 113 -24.79 -8.41 -19.99
N LEU A 114 -23.70 -7.66 -19.83
CA LEU A 114 -23.05 -6.94 -20.93
C LEU A 114 -22.45 -7.90 -21.97
N TYR A 115 -21.83 -9.00 -21.55
CA TYR A 115 -21.30 -10.01 -22.48
C TYR A 115 -22.43 -10.73 -23.23
N ASN A 116 -23.51 -11.11 -22.54
CA ASN A 116 -24.69 -11.71 -23.17
C ASN A 116 -25.37 -10.75 -24.18
N ALA A 117 -25.37 -9.45 -23.89
CA ALA A 117 -25.88 -8.43 -24.79
C ALA A 117 -25.00 -8.26 -26.05
N ILE A 118 -23.69 -8.51 -25.95
CA ILE A 118 -22.78 -8.48 -27.11
C ILE A 118 -22.97 -9.73 -27.97
N ASP A 119 -23.11 -10.90 -27.36
CA ASP A 119 -23.37 -12.17 -28.07
C ASP A 119 -24.70 -12.14 -28.84
N THR A 120 -25.70 -11.42 -28.34
CA THR A 120 -26.98 -11.22 -29.05
C THR A 120 -26.89 -10.22 -30.20
N LEU A 121 -25.87 -9.36 -30.23
CA LEU A 121 -25.61 -8.41 -31.31
C LEU A 121 -24.75 -9.02 -32.43
N GLU A 122 -23.90 -10.00 -32.13
CA GLU A 122 -23.11 -10.73 -33.14
C GLU A 122 -23.89 -11.85 -33.85
N GLY A 123 -25.15 -12.08 -33.50
CA GLY A 123 -26.04 -13.06 -34.16
C GLY A 123 -26.64 -12.64 -35.50
N ILE A 124 -26.09 -11.62 -36.18
CA ILE A 124 -26.48 -11.22 -37.53
C ILE A 124 -25.22 -11.00 -38.35
N TRP A 125 -24.58 -12.08 -38.80
CA TRP A 125 -24.06 -12.33 -40.17
C TRP A 125 -23.71 -13.82 -40.30
#